data_AF-A0A8S3AB49-F1
#
_entry.id   AF-A0A8S3AB49-F1
#
_cell.length_a   1.000
_cell.length_b   1.000
_cell.length_c   1.000
_cell.angle_alpha   90.00
_cell.angle_beta   90.00
_cell.angle_gamma   90.00
#
_symmetry.space_group_name_H-M   'P 1'
#
loop_
_entity.id
_entity.type
_entity.pdbx_description
1 polymer ?
#
loop_
_entity_poly.entity_id
_entity_poly.type
_entity_poly.pdbx_seq_one_letter_code
_entity_poly.pdbx_strand_id
1 'polypeptide(L)'
;MFSVVIDATTVSHATTIKGGSREQNTGSSEGGTLLWVYGTGFAQNAFSEVPSKNTSNSVKLTKGDNTYDCQMHIEKVTDTQLTCYTPALPPGQYIVRVYVEGNLIDLSQHTYPNSATFRSTQSNAPRITQILPQAGLPQRLIRLYGYFKSKCYLREFDGCSGSDVPVISRIYVGGQLCNLIDPDGGVYYSNLNSTQLTCRFESNEV
;
A
#
# COMPACT_ATOMS: atom_id res chain seq x y z
N MET A 1 0.35 -13.04 -46.49
CA MET A 1 -0.19 -13.58 -45.23
C MET A 1 0.43 -12.77 -44.11
N PHE A 2 -0.24 -11.72 -43.66
CA PHE A 2 0.25 -10.91 -42.53
C PHE A 2 -0.07 -11.69 -41.26
N SER A 3 0.96 -12.19 -40.58
CA SER A 3 0.82 -12.77 -39.26
C SER A 3 0.61 -11.61 -38.30
N VAL A 4 -0.62 -11.45 -37.81
CA VAL A 4 -0.89 -10.59 -36.65
C VAL A 4 -0.18 -11.25 -35.48
N VAL A 5 0.89 -10.63 -34.99
CA VAL A 5 1.43 -10.95 -33.67
C VAL A 5 0.36 -10.50 -32.70
N ILE A 6 -0.42 -11.44 -32.16
CA ILE A 6 -1.22 -11.20 -30.98
C ILE A 6 -0.21 -10.87 -29.89
N ASP A 7 -0.16 -9.62 -29.44
CA ASP A 7 0.70 -9.20 -28.33
C ASP A 7 0.45 -10.13 -27.15
N ALA A 8 1.41 -10.98 -26.83
CA ALA A 8 1.28 -11.93 -25.75
C ALA A 8 1.17 -11.16 -24.43
N THR A 9 0.21 -11.54 -23.58
CA THR A 9 0.12 -10.99 -22.23
C THR A 9 1.38 -11.38 -21.45
N THR A 10 2.04 -10.41 -20.83
CA THR A 10 3.28 -10.63 -20.06
C THR A 10 3.28 -9.89 -18.73
N VAL A 11 4.09 -10.37 -17.80
CA VAL A 11 4.42 -9.67 -16.54
C VAL A 11 5.90 -9.33 -16.54
N SER A 12 6.24 -8.06 -16.40
CA SER A 12 7.64 -7.62 -16.43
C SER A 12 8.24 -7.54 -15.04
N HIS A 13 7.62 -6.79 -14.12
CA HIS A 13 8.13 -6.56 -12.77
C HIS A 13 7.04 -6.08 -11.81
N ALA A 14 7.34 -6.09 -10.52
CA ALA A 14 6.48 -5.55 -9.47
C ALA A 14 7.26 -4.64 -8.50
N THR A 15 6.63 -3.59 -8.00
CA THR A 15 7.21 -2.59 -7.09
C THR A 15 6.17 -2.07 -6.10
N THR A 16 6.60 -1.56 -4.96
CA THR A 16 5.71 -0.91 -3.98
C THR A 16 5.68 0.62 -4.12
N ILE A 17 6.50 1.17 -5.02
CA ILE A 17 6.59 2.61 -5.32
C ILE A 17 6.40 2.84 -6.82
N LYS A 18 5.55 3.79 -7.19
CA LYS A 18 5.29 4.16 -8.60
C LYS A 18 6.51 4.89 -9.19
N GLY A 19 6.97 4.49 -10.37
CA GLY A 19 7.96 5.27 -11.13
C GLY A 19 9.43 5.15 -10.72
N GLY A 20 9.77 4.21 -9.82
CA GLY A 20 11.14 3.73 -9.63
C GLY A 20 12.09 4.67 -8.88
N SER A 21 12.37 4.33 -7.62
CA SER A 21 13.65 4.65 -6.99
C SER A 21 14.18 3.39 -6.30
N ARG A 22 14.94 2.60 -7.08
CA ARG A 22 15.34 1.21 -6.80
C ARG A 22 14.11 0.29 -6.74
N GLU A 23 14.18 -0.89 -7.35
CA GLU A 23 13.09 -1.90 -7.42
C GLU A 23 12.72 -2.42 -6.02
N GLN A 24 12.15 -1.57 -5.19
CA GLN A 24 11.65 -1.95 -3.88
C GLN A 24 10.35 -2.69 -4.11
N ASN A 25 10.45 -4.00 -4.05
CA ASN A 25 9.32 -4.89 -4.02
C ASN A 25 9.04 -5.36 -2.59
N THR A 26 9.30 -4.52 -1.59
CA THR A 26 9.25 -4.90 -0.18
C THR A 26 8.14 -4.17 0.56
N GLY A 27 7.41 -4.85 1.44
CA GLY A 27 6.32 -4.26 2.21
C GLY A 27 6.20 -4.81 3.62
N SER A 28 5.20 -4.31 4.35
CA SER A 28 4.89 -4.72 5.72
C SER A 28 4.35 -6.16 5.79
N SER A 29 4.70 -6.89 6.84
CA SER A 29 4.07 -8.19 7.15
C SER A 29 2.60 -8.07 7.55
N GLU A 30 2.16 -6.90 7.98
CA GLU A 30 0.77 -6.64 8.37
C GLU A 30 -0.14 -6.32 7.16
N GLY A 31 0.41 -6.32 5.95
CA GLY A 31 -0.32 -6.01 4.72
C GLY A 31 -0.51 -4.52 4.49
N GLY A 32 -1.48 -4.16 3.65
CA GLY A 32 -1.83 -2.78 3.30
C GLY A 32 -0.79 -2.07 2.43
N THR A 33 0.28 -2.75 2.01
CA THR A 33 1.25 -2.20 1.06
C THR A 33 0.64 -2.20 -0.33
N LEU A 34 0.65 -1.05 -1.02
CA LEU A 34 0.20 -0.93 -2.40
C LEU A 34 1.27 -1.49 -3.35
N LEU A 35 0.96 -2.60 -4.00
CA LEU A 35 1.80 -3.25 -5.00
C LEU A 35 1.39 -2.80 -6.40
N TRP A 36 2.37 -2.40 -7.19
CA TRP A 36 2.26 -2.06 -8.60
C TRP A 36 2.86 -3.19 -9.41
N VAL A 37 2.11 -3.73 -10.35
CA VAL A 37 2.54 -4.81 -11.24
C VAL A 37 2.52 -4.28 -12.67
N TYR A 38 3.62 -4.41 -13.38
CA TYR A 38 3.79 -3.86 -14.73
C TYR A 38 3.92 -4.99 -15.75
N GLY A 39 3.37 -4.77 -16.94
CA GLY A 39 3.37 -5.76 -18.00
C GLY A 39 2.69 -5.24 -19.26
N THR A 40 2.20 -6.15 -20.08
CA THR A 40 1.46 -5.86 -21.31
C THR A 40 0.27 -6.81 -21.44
N GLY A 41 -0.80 -6.34 -22.08
CA GLY A 41 -1.96 -7.18 -22.40
C GLY A 41 -2.83 -7.52 -21.19
N PHE A 42 -2.85 -6.68 -20.16
CA PHE A 42 -3.82 -6.80 -19.06
C PHE A 42 -5.21 -6.39 -19.54
N ALA A 43 -6.25 -6.97 -18.95
CA ALA A 43 -7.62 -6.60 -19.29
C ALA A 43 -7.85 -5.13 -18.92
N GLN A 44 -8.38 -4.32 -19.83
CA GLN A 44 -8.83 -2.98 -19.46
C GLN A 44 -10.07 -3.13 -18.59
N ASN A 45 -10.02 -2.60 -17.36
CA ASN A 45 -11.21 -2.50 -16.53
C ASN A 45 -12.17 -1.49 -17.20
N ALA A 46 -13.07 -1.97 -18.05
CA ALA A 46 -14.21 -1.16 -18.47
C ALA A 46 -15.06 -0.90 -17.22
N PHE A 47 -15.45 0.36 -17.01
CA PHE A 47 -16.46 0.76 -16.02
C PHE A 47 -17.70 -0.12 -16.20
N SER A 48 -17.78 -1.23 -15.46
CA SER A 48 -18.88 -2.18 -15.52
C SER A 48 -19.26 -2.50 -14.09
N GLU A 49 -20.52 -2.23 -13.76
CA GLU A 49 -21.10 -2.29 -12.42
C GLU A 49 -21.13 -3.71 -11.80
N VAL A 50 -20.61 -4.72 -12.51
CA VAL A 50 -20.59 -6.11 -12.05
C VAL A 50 -19.26 -6.75 -12.46
N PRO A 51 -18.36 -7.10 -11.52
CA PRO A 51 -17.14 -7.82 -11.85
C PRO A 51 -17.51 -9.24 -12.28
N SER A 52 -17.51 -9.49 -13.58
CA SER A 52 -17.60 -10.84 -14.13
C SER A 52 -16.20 -11.45 -14.18
N LYS A 53 -16.09 -12.78 -13.95
CA LYS A 53 -14.84 -13.55 -14.01
C LYS A 53 -14.05 -13.36 -15.33
N ASN A 54 -14.73 -12.87 -16.37
CA ASN A 54 -14.24 -12.76 -17.75
C ASN A 54 -13.80 -11.34 -18.13
N THR A 55 -13.89 -10.35 -17.24
CA THR A 55 -13.43 -8.97 -17.49
C THR A 55 -12.51 -8.44 -16.39
N SER A 56 -12.15 -9.27 -15.42
CA SER A 56 -11.40 -8.85 -14.23
C SER A 56 -9.95 -9.33 -14.25
N ASN A 57 -9.03 -8.43 -13.95
CA ASN A 57 -7.69 -8.81 -13.51
C ASN A 57 -7.71 -9.19 -12.03
N SER A 58 -6.93 -10.20 -11.64
CA SER A 58 -6.65 -10.46 -10.22
C SER A 58 -5.18 -10.79 -10.01
N VAL A 59 -4.68 -10.45 -8.82
CA VAL A 59 -3.28 -10.66 -8.44
C VAL A 59 -3.26 -11.51 -7.18
N LYS A 60 -2.40 -12.52 -7.18
CA LYS A 60 -2.15 -13.39 -6.03
C LYS A 60 -0.67 -13.42 -5.68
N LEU A 61 -0.36 -13.64 -4.42
CA LEU A 61 0.99 -13.73 -3.89
C LEU A 61 1.21 -15.17 -3.41
N THR A 62 2.25 -15.83 -3.95
CA THR A 62 2.47 -17.26 -3.73
C THR A 62 3.84 -17.54 -3.12
N LYS A 63 3.89 -18.42 -2.12
CA LYS A 63 5.12 -18.88 -1.47
C LYS A 63 4.97 -20.36 -1.09
N GLY A 64 5.61 -21.24 -1.87
CA GLY A 64 5.36 -22.68 -1.78
C GLY A 64 3.90 -22.97 -2.09
N ASP A 65 3.23 -23.74 -1.23
CA ASP A 65 1.81 -24.09 -1.38
C ASP A 65 0.85 -22.99 -0.92
N ASN A 66 1.37 -21.93 -0.28
CA ASN A 66 0.53 -20.86 0.24
C ASN A 66 0.23 -19.83 -0.85
N THR A 67 -1.05 -19.51 -1.02
CA THR A 67 -1.54 -18.50 -1.95
C THR A 67 -2.38 -17.48 -1.19
N TYR A 68 -2.11 -16.20 -1.42
CA TYR A 68 -2.80 -15.09 -0.79
C TYR A 68 -3.36 -14.16 -1.84
N ASP A 69 -4.63 -13.78 -1.71
CA ASP A 69 -5.28 -12.87 -2.65
C ASP A 69 -4.87 -11.41 -2.37
N CYS A 70 -4.47 -10.69 -3.42
CA CYS A 70 -4.16 -9.27 -3.33
C CYS A 70 -5.42 -8.47 -3.70
N GLN A 71 -5.85 -7.56 -2.82
CA GLN A 71 -7.09 -6.81 -3.04
C GLN A 71 -6.87 -5.76 -4.13
N MET A 72 -7.50 -5.93 -5.30
CA MET A 72 -7.33 -5.03 -6.43
C MET A 72 -7.75 -3.60 -6.12
N HIS A 73 -6.92 -2.64 -6.54
CA HIS A 73 -7.24 -1.21 -6.51
C HIS A 73 -7.52 -0.73 -7.93
N ILE A 74 -8.81 -0.77 -8.30
CA ILE A 74 -9.28 -0.66 -9.68
C ILE A 74 -9.04 0.70 -10.34
N GLU A 75 -8.94 1.78 -9.56
CA GLU A 75 -8.80 3.16 -10.07
C GLU A 75 -7.47 3.41 -10.77
N LYS A 76 -6.46 2.57 -10.54
CA LYS A 76 -5.11 2.71 -11.11
C LYS A 76 -4.71 1.54 -12.01
N VAL A 77 -5.70 0.84 -12.54
CA VAL A 77 -5.50 -0.30 -13.47
C VAL A 77 -5.54 0.20 -14.91
N THR A 78 -4.56 -0.20 -15.70
CA THR A 78 -4.47 -0.02 -17.15
C THR A 78 -4.14 -1.37 -17.81
N ASP A 79 -4.11 -1.40 -19.14
CA ASP A 79 -3.62 -2.54 -19.94
C ASP A 79 -2.15 -2.92 -19.70
N THR A 80 -1.40 -2.07 -19.00
CA THR A 80 0.05 -2.15 -18.78
C THR A 80 0.43 -2.12 -17.31
N GLN A 81 -0.53 -1.83 -16.42
CA GLN A 81 -0.30 -1.65 -15.00
C GLN A 81 -1.48 -2.15 -14.17
N LEU A 82 -1.22 -3.00 -13.18
CA LEU A 82 -2.17 -3.37 -12.15
C LEU A 82 -1.73 -2.79 -10.81
N THR A 83 -2.70 -2.50 -9.94
CA THR A 83 -2.40 -2.17 -8.54
C THR A 83 -3.28 -2.95 -7.60
N CYS A 84 -2.72 -3.40 -6.48
CA CYS A 84 -3.44 -4.15 -5.46
C CYS A 84 -2.83 -3.93 -4.06
N TYR A 85 -3.63 -4.09 -3.02
CA TYR A 85 -3.18 -4.05 -1.63
C TYR A 85 -2.82 -5.45 -1.16
N THR A 86 -1.59 -5.59 -0.66
CA THR A 86 -1.09 -6.82 -0.07
C THR A 86 -1.90 -7.19 1.19
N PRO A 87 -2.26 -8.47 1.39
CA PRO A 87 -2.81 -8.94 2.65
C PRO A 87 -1.72 -9.04 3.72
N ALA A 88 -2.09 -9.37 4.96
CA ALA A 88 -1.11 -9.77 5.96
C ALA A 88 -0.37 -11.02 5.48
N LEU A 89 0.96 -10.98 5.50
CA LEU A 89 1.84 -12.00 4.94
C LEU A 89 2.96 -12.32 5.92
N PRO A 90 3.21 -13.60 6.22
CA PRO A 90 4.43 -14.01 6.92
C PRO A 90 5.69 -13.43 6.25
N PRO A 91 6.76 -13.14 7.02
CA PRO A 91 8.00 -12.67 6.42
C PRO A 91 8.55 -13.64 5.35
N GLY A 92 9.02 -13.10 4.23
CA GLY A 92 9.60 -13.88 3.14
C GLY A 92 9.33 -13.30 1.76
N GLN A 93 9.78 -14.02 0.74
CA GLN A 93 9.61 -13.65 -0.67
C GLN A 93 8.46 -14.44 -1.29
N TYR A 94 7.64 -13.75 -2.06
CA TYR A 94 6.43 -14.22 -2.72
C TYR A 94 6.52 -13.96 -4.22
N ILE A 95 6.08 -14.91 -5.03
CA ILE A 95 5.95 -14.73 -6.48
C ILE A 95 4.60 -14.07 -6.74
N VAL A 96 4.61 -13.01 -7.55
CA VAL A 96 3.40 -12.33 -8.01
C VAL A 96 2.78 -13.14 -9.15
N ARG A 97 1.57 -13.66 -8.95
CA ARG A 97 0.81 -14.42 -9.96
C ARG A 97 -0.34 -13.54 -10.43
N VAL A 98 -0.44 -13.33 -11.74
CA VAL A 98 -1.46 -12.48 -12.35
C VAL A 98 -2.42 -13.36 -13.14
N TYR A 99 -3.71 -13.11 -12.95
CA TYR A 99 -4.78 -13.71 -13.71
C TYR A 99 -5.47 -12.63 -14.52
N VAL A 100 -5.56 -12.82 -15.83
CA VAL A 100 -6.26 -11.93 -16.76
C VAL A 100 -7.47 -12.70 -17.26
N GLU A 101 -8.67 -12.17 -17.03
CA GLU A 101 -9.94 -12.81 -17.41
C GLU A 101 -10.07 -14.24 -16.84
N GLY A 102 -9.54 -14.45 -15.63
CA GLY A 102 -9.52 -15.75 -14.95
C GLY A 102 -8.41 -16.71 -15.43
N ASN A 103 -7.68 -16.37 -16.48
CA ASN A 103 -6.57 -17.18 -16.99
C ASN A 103 -5.25 -16.77 -16.34
N LEU A 104 -4.52 -17.75 -15.83
CA LEU A 104 -3.23 -17.53 -15.18
C LEU A 104 -2.15 -17.28 -16.23
N ILE A 105 -1.44 -16.17 -16.11
CA ILE A 105 -0.24 -15.92 -16.92
C ILE A 105 0.84 -16.93 -16.50
N ASP A 106 1.44 -17.64 -17.46
CA ASP A 106 2.51 -18.59 -17.16
C ASP A 106 3.77 -17.87 -16.68
N LEU A 107 4.56 -18.51 -15.82
CA LEU A 107 5.87 -17.98 -15.42
C LEU A 107 6.80 -17.82 -16.62
N SER A 108 6.64 -18.59 -17.70
CA SER A 108 7.39 -18.40 -18.96
C SER A 108 7.06 -17.07 -19.66
N GLN A 109 5.91 -16.47 -19.34
CA GLN A 109 5.50 -15.15 -19.84
C GLN A 109 5.92 -14.02 -18.90
N HIS A 110 6.71 -14.32 -17.85
CA HIS A 110 7.36 -13.30 -17.05
C HIS A 110 8.65 -12.86 -17.75
N THR A 111 8.72 -11.61 -18.20
CA THR A 111 9.91 -11.06 -18.89
C THR A 111 11.14 -11.16 -18.01
N TYR A 112 10.97 -10.88 -16.71
CA TYR A 112 12.01 -10.99 -15.69
C TYR A 112 11.45 -11.74 -14.47
N PRO A 113 11.62 -13.08 -14.41
CA PRO A 113 10.99 -13.92 -13.37
C PRO A 113 11.32 -13.46 -11.94
N ASN A 114 12.53 -12.95 -11.72
CA ASN A 114 12.98 -12.48 -10.41
C ASN A 114 12.44 -11.09 -10.03
N SER A 115 12.04 -10.28 -11.01
CA SER A 115 11.55 -8.91 -10.81
C SER A 115 10.04 -8.86 -10.52
N ALA A 116 9.32 -9.95 -10.78
CA ALA A 116 7.90 -10.12 -10.44
C ALA A 116 7.69 -10.81 -9.09
N THR A 117 8.41 -10.34 -8.06
CA THR A 117 8.31 -10.88 -6.69
C THR A 117 7.97 -9.78 -5.69
N PHE A 118 7.49 -10.15 -4.50
CA PHE A 118 7.24 -9.26 -3.37
C PHE A 118 7.87 -9.82 -2.09
N ARG A 119 8.53 -8.99 -1.28
CA ARG A 119 9.15 -9.38 -0.02
C ARG A 119 8.42 -8.76 1.17
N SER A 120 7.73 -9.60 1.94
CA SER A 120 7.16 -9.23 3.23
C SER A 120 8.26 -9.14 4.29
N THR A 121 8.30 -8.04 5.04
CA THR A 121 9.24 -7.83 6.16
C THR A 121 8.60 -7.09 7.34
N GLN A 122 8.94 -7.51 8.56
CA GLN A 122 8.54 -6.81 9.79
C GLN A 122 9.21 -5.43 9.92
N SER A 123 10.39 -5.23 9.33
CA SER A 123 11.14 -3.96 9.42
C SER A 123 10.41 -2.77 8.78
N ASN A 124 9.43 -3.05 7.93
CA ASN A 124 8.63 -2.06 7.21
C ASN A 124 7.27 -1.81 7.87
N ALA A 125 6.92 -2.54 8.93
CA ALA A 125 5.72 -2.27 9.72
C ALA A 125 5.96 -1.06 10.63
N PRO A 126 5.04 -0.07 10.69
CA PRO A 126 5.15 1.02 11.64
C PRO A 126 4.95 0.50 13.07
N ARG A 127 5.73 1.01 14.03
CA ARG A 127 5.69 0.55 15.42
C ARG A 127 5.73 1.71 16.40
N ILE A 128 4.82 1.70 17.37
CA ILE A 128 4.87 2.60 18.53
C ILE A 128 5.75 1.94 19.60
N THR A 129 6.68 2.71 20.15
CA THR A 129 7.63 2.28 21.19
C THR A 129 7.30 2.89 22.54
N GLN A 130 6.76 4.11 22.57
CA GLN A 130 6.42 4.80 23.82
C GLN A 130 5.32 5.84 23.61
N ILE A 131 4.50 6.02 24.64
CA ILE A 131 3.43 7.02 24.71
C ILE A 131 3.64 7.86 25.98
N LEU A 132 3.66 9.19 25.86
CA LEU A 132 3.82 10.12 26.98
C LEU A 132 2.84 11.31 26.91
N PRO A 133 2.18 11.69 28.00
CA PRO A 133 2.12 10.95 29.26
C PRO A 133 1.29 9.66 29.09
N GLN A 134 1.55 8.65 29.92
CA GLN A 134 0.78 7.39 29.88
C GLN A 134 -0.66 7.56 30.40
N ALA A 135 -0.88 8.57 31.23
CA ALA A 135 -2.18 8.97 31.74
C ALA A 135 -2.24 10.49 31.86
N GLY A 136 -3.42 11.07 31.66
CA GLY A 136 -3.61 12.50 31.74
C GLY A 136 -5.08 12.88 31.57
N LEU A 137 -5.40 14.11 31.94
CA LEU A 137 -6.70 14.69 31.67
C LEU A 137 -6.88 14.94 30.17
N PRO A 138 -8.15 15.00 29.69
CA PRO A 138 -8.47 15.48 28.36
C PRO A 138 -7.81 16.80 27.99
N GLN A 139 -7.69 17.07 26.69
CA GLN A 139 -7.07 18.28 26.12
C GLN A 139 -5.57 18.44 26.38
N ARG A 140 -4.90 17.38 26.83
CA ARG A 140 -3.44 17.33 26.92
C ARG A 140 -2.81 16.84 25.62
N LEU A 141 -1.59 17.31 25.37
CA LEU A 141 -0.76 16.81 24.30
C LEU A 141 -0.18 15.45 24.66
N ILE A 142 -0.37 14.49 23.76
CA ILE A 142 0.20 13.16 23.81
C ILE A 142 1.31 13.09 22.79
N ARG A 143 2.48 12.63 23.23
CA ARG A 143 3.67 12.36 22.42
C ARG A 143 3.79 10.86 22.22
N LEU A 144 3.86 10.46 20.96
CA LEU A 144 4.07 9.09 20.52
C LEU A 144 5.46 9.00 19.91
N TYR A 145 6.24 8.04 20.42
CA TYR A 145 7.56 7.72 19.89
C TYR A 145 7.52 6.36 19.21
N GLY A 146 8.21 6.20 18.09
CA GLY A 146 8.14 4.98 17.32
C GLY A 146 8.95 4.99 16.03
N TYR A 147 8.54 4.16 15.09
CA TYR A 147 8.99 4.15 13.72
C TYR A 147 7.76 4.24 12.84
N PHE A 148 7.42 5.43 12.36
CA PHE A 148 6.17 5.66 11.63
C PHE A 148 6.30 5.48 10.12
N LYS A 149 7.55 5.41 9.61
CA LYS A 149 7.90 5.22 8.19
C LYS A 149 7.31 6.24 7.21
N SER A 150 6.56 7.21 7.71
CA SER A 150 5.98 8.34 6.99
C SER A 150 6.29 9.64 7.75
N LYS A 151 6.35 10.73 6.99
CA LYS A 151 6.41 12.11 7.51
C LYS A 151 5.19 12.93 7.09
N CYS A 152 4.16 12.28 6.55
CA CYS A 152 2.97 12.90 6.00
C CYS A 152 1.73 12.48 6.80
N TYR A 153 0.90 13.46 7.15
CA TYR A 153 -0.37 13.24 7.87
C TYR A 153 -1.60 13.41 6.97
N LEU A 154 -1.62 14.39 6.08
CA LEU A 154 -2.67 14.54 5.07
C LEU A 154 -2.04 14.66 3.69
N ARG A 155 -2.79 14.25 2.67
CA ARG A 155 -2.36 14.36 1.27
C ARG A 155 -2.33 15.81 0.78
N GLU A 156 -3.04 16.69 1.47
CA GLU A 156 -3.15 18.11 1.14
C GLU A 156 -1.87 18.90 1.47
N PHE A 157 -0.95 18.33 2.26
CA PHE A 157 0.33 18.97 2.56
C PHE A 157 1.29 18.90 1.39
N ASP A 158 2.10 19.95 1.26
CA ASP A 158 3.14 20.04 0.23
C ASP A 158 4.14 18.88 0.36
N GLY A 159 4.46 18.25 -0.78
CA GLY A 159 5.26 17.01 -0.83
C GLY A 159 4.57 15.72 -0.38
N CYS A 160 3.30 15.77 0.09
CA CYS A 160 2.52 14.60 0.52
C CYS A 160 1.38 14.21 -0.45
N SER A 161 1.22 14.96 -1.54
CA SER A 161 0.17 14.75 -2.55
C SER A 161 0.43 13.55 -3.47
N GLY A 162 1.68 13.06 -3.52
CA GLY A 162 2.07 11.88 -4.28
C GLY A 162 1.28 10.64 -3.85
N SER A 163 0.73 9.91 -4.82
CA SER A 163 -0.09 8.72 -4.55
C SER A 163 0.70 7.53 -3.98
N ASP A 164 2.02 7.62 -4.08
CA ASP A 164 3.07 6.71 -3.63
C ASP A 164 3.68 7.12 -2.27
N VAL A 165 3.31 8.30 -1.75
CA VAL A 165 3.75 8.75 -0.43
C VAL A 165 2.86 8.12 0.64
N PRO A 166 3.41 7.36 1.61
CA PRO A 166 2.64 6.82 2.72
C PRO A 166 2.19 7.97 3.63
N VAL A 167 0.95 7.94 4.11
CA VAL A 167 0.34 9.01 4.90
C VAL A 167 -0.33 8.41 6.14
N ILE A 168 -0.12 9.02 7.31
CA ILE A 168 -0.84 8.69 8.55
C ILE A 168 -2.25 9.27 8.43
N SER A 169 -3.27 8.45 8.20
CA SER A 169 -4.61 8.99 7.97
C SER A 169 -5.28 9.53 9.23
N ARG A 170 -5.19 8.81 10.35
CA ARG A 170 -5.86 9.12 11.63
C ARG A 170 -5.09 8.52 12.79
N ILE A 171 -5.23 9.13 13.96
CA ILE A 171 -4.68 8.63 15.22
C ILE A 171 -5.82 8.58 16.23
N TYR A 172 -5.92 7.47 16.96
CA TYR A 172 -6.91 7.29 18.00
C TYR A 172 -6.25 6.93 19.32
N VAL A 173 -6.76 7.51 20.42
CA VAL A 173 -6.37 7.16 21.78
C VAL A 173 -7.67 6.89 22.55
N GLY A 174 -7.81 5.69 23.13
CA GLY A 174 -9.03 5.31 23.84
C GLY A 174 -10.31 5.34 22.98
N GLY A 175 -10.18 5.21 21.65
CA GLY A 175 -11.30 5.30 20.69
C GLY A 175 -11.66 6.72 20.24
N GLN A 176 -11.06 7.76 20.81
CA GLN A 176 -11.27 9.15 20.42
C GLN A 176 -10.15 9.63 19.49
N LEU A 177 -10.50 10.55 18.59
CA LEU A 177 -9.56 11.11 17.61
C LEU A 177 -8.49 11.96 18.33
N CYS A 178 -7.23 11.77 17.95
CA CYS A 178 -6.11 12.56 18.44
C CYS A 178 -5.62 13.48 17.32
N ASN A 179 -5.89 14.79 17.44
CA ASN A 179 -5.62 15.77 16.40
C ASN A 179 -4.13 16.15 16.40
N LEU A 180 -3.46 16.01 15.25
CA LEU A 180 -2.04 16.40 15.09
C LEU A 180 -1.85 17.91 14.82
N ILE A 181 -2.92 18.59 14.43
CA ILE A 181 -2.93 20.00 14.03
C ILE A 181 -3.72 20.77 15.08
N ASP A 182 -3.22 21.94 15.43
CA ASP A 182 -3.93 22.89 16.27
C ASP A 182 -5.06 23.56 15.48
N PRO A 183 -6.34 23.36 15.83
CA PRO A 183 -7.45 23.87 15.03
C PRO A 183 -7.51 25.39 14.99
N ASP A 184 -6.97 26.07 16.01
CA ASP A 184 -6.98 27.53 16.10
C ASP A 184 -5.87 28.18 15.26
N GLY A 185 -4.73 27.50 15.14
CA GLY A 185 -3.54 28.02 14.46
C GLY A 185 -3.24 27.38 13.10
N GLY A 186 -3.89 26.25 12.76
CA GLY A 186 -3.63 25.49 11.53
C GLY A 186 -2.20 24.90 11.44
N VAL A 187 -1.48 24.87 12.56
CA VAL A 187 -0.08 24.42 12.65
C VAL A 187 0.06 23.14 13.46
N TYR A 188 1.10 22.35 13.20
CA TYR A 188 1.39 21.14 13.95
C TYR A 188 1.77 21.44 15.41
N TYR A 189 1.34 20.59 16.34
CA TYR A 189 1.88 20.62 17.72
C TYR A 189 3.38 20.32 17.76
N SER A 190 3.89 19.57 16.78
CA SER A 190 5.32 19.35 16.57
C SER A 190 5.59 18.93 15.12
N ASN A 191 6.76 19.28 14.57
CA ASN A 191 7.20 18.77 13.26
C ASN A 191 7.11 17.23 13.21
N LEU A 192 6.31 16.71 12.28
CA LEU A 192 6.19 15.28 12.08
C LEU A 192 7.51 14.74 11.53
N ASN A 193 8.08 13.77 12.24
CA ASN A 193 9.24 13.04 11.76
C ASN A 193 8.98 11.54 11.83
N SER A 194 9.89 10.74 11.29
CA SER A 194 9.71 9.28 11.22
C SER A 194 9.75 8.58 12.59
N THR A 195 10.02 9.32 13.67
CA THR A 195 10.25 8.76 15.02
C THR A 195 9.38 9.34 16.13
N GLN A 196 8.78 10.51 15.92
CA GLN A 196 8.00 11.22 16.92
C GLN A 196 6.82 11.93 16.28
N LEU A 197 5.69 11.89 16.99
CA LEU A 197 4.50 12.65 16.67
C LEU A 197 3.77 13.10 17.93
N THR A 198 3.14 14.28 17.85
CA THR A 198 2.46 14.92 18.99
C THR A 198 1.04 15.27 18.58
N CYS A 199 0.06 14.74 19.28
CA CYS A 199 -1.35 15.01 19.01
C CYS A 199 -2.08 15.46 20.28
N ARG A 200 -3.14 16.25 20.13
CA ARG A 200 -4.04 16.63 21.20
C ARG A 200 -5.17 15.64 21.29
N PHE A 201 -5.35 15.06 22.47
CA PHE A 201 -6.47 14.18 22.76
C PHE A 201 -7.68 15.02 23.15
N GLU A 202 -8.74 14.95 22.34
CA GLU A 202 -10.02 15.58 22.62
C GLU A 202 -10.94 14.56 23.26
N SER A 203 -11.25 14.75 24.55
CA SER A 203 -12.33 13.98 25.16
C SER A 203 -13.64 14.60 24.75
N ASN A 204 -14.31 13.95 23.82
CA ASN A 204 -15.75 14.09 23.69
C ASN A 204 -16.34 13.16 24.73
N GLU A 205 -16.58 13.67 25.95
CA GLU A 205 -17.58 13.06 26.81
C GLU A 205 -18.90 13.06 26.03
N VAL A 206 -19.50 11.88 25.88
CA VAL A 206 -20.93 11.72 25.57
C VAL A 206 -21.64 11.60 26.91
#